data_AF-A1TQU8-F1
#
_entry.id   AF-A1TQU8-F1
#
_cell.length_a   1.000
_cell.length_b   1.000
_cell.length_c   1.000
_cell.angle_alpha   90.00
_cell.angle_beta   90.00
_cell.angle_gamma   90.00
#
_symmetry.space_group_name_H-M   'P 1'
#
loop_
_entity.id
_entity.type
_entity.pdbx_description
1 polymer ?
#
loop_
_entity_poly.entity_id
_entity_poly.type
_entity_poly.pdbx_seq_one_letter_code
_entity_poly.pdbx_strand_id
1 'polypeptide(L)'
;MTRHLTRCLASGVMLLLQSAVTHSSPALVDGNTRVMLGRYSTAEAVPQQSLSEPLELVAQITFPREQVTTIGDAIEYTLLRTGYALPDRKGLPADAQQFLTLPLPEAQRTLGPFSVQDILNVLVGKAWRWQTDPVTRRVWFTLVNGPTPRQLQPIVSPAPVAKP
;
A
#
# COMPACT_ATOMS: atom_id res chain seq x y z
N MET A 1 36.46 -60.46 26.77
CA MET A 1 35.13 -60.51 26.12
C MET A 1 34.31 -59.30 26.59
N THR A 2 33.58 -58.66 25.66
CA THR A 2 32.37 -57.80 25.83
C THR A 2 32.46 -56.54 26.73
N ARG A 3 32.67 -55.31 26.22
CA ARG A 3 31.81 -54.33 25.49
C ARG A 3 30.68 -53.65 26.31
N HIS A 4 30.46 -52.37 25.98
CA HIS A 4 29.35 -51.43 26.28
C HIS A 4 29.56 -50.55 27.53
N LEU A 5 29.97 -49.27 27.46
CA LEU A 5 29.53 -48.09 26.69
C LEU A 5 28.09 -47.66 27.00
N THR A 6 27.90 -46.66 27.86
CA THR A 6 26.71 -45.79 27.81
C THR A 6 27.06 -44.39 28.30
N ARG A 7 27.08 -43.46 27.33
CA ARG A 7 27.24 -42.02 27.50
C ARG A 7 25.94 -41.44 28.05
N CYS A 8 25.98 -40.76 29.19
CA CYS A 8 24.88 -39.91 29.64
C CYS A 8 24.89 -38.60 28.83
N LEU A 9 24.03 -38.53 27.81
CA LEU A 9 23.67 -37.29 27.13
C LEU A 9 22.74 -36.50 28.06
N ALA A 10 23.23 -35.38 28.60
CA ALA A 10 22.40 -34.41 29.30
C ALA A 10 21.47 -33.73 28.29
N SER A 11 20.19 -34.11 28.30
CA SER A 11 19.14 -33.52 27.47
C SER A 11 18.75 -32.17 28.08
N GLY A 12 19.13 -31.08 27.43
CA GLY A 12 18.66 -29.73 27.75
C GLY A 12 17.22 -29.57 27.32
N VAL A 13 16.30 -29.63 28.27
CA VAL A 13 14.88 -29.30 28.06
C VAL A 13 14.78 -27.79 27.82
N MET A 14 14.69 -27.39 26.55
CA MET A 14 14.36 -26.03 26.15
C MET A 14 12.86 -25.80 26.42
N LEU A 15 12.57 -25.17 27.55
CA LEU A 15 11.22 -24.81 27.99
C LEU A 15 10.66 -23.72 27.07
N LEU A 16 9.80 -24.09 26.12
CA LEU A 16 9.03 -23.15 25.31
C LEU A 16 7.96 -22.47 26.19
N LEU A 17 8.20 -21.22 26.61
CA LEU A 17 7.14 -20.36 27.15
C LEU A 17 6.16 -20.03 26.02
N GLN A 18 5.04 -20.75 25.96
CA GLN A 18 3.92 -20.40 25.10
C GLN A 18 3.08 -19.33 25.82
N SER A 19 3.27 -18.07 25.45
CA SER A 19 2.34 -17.00 25.84
C SER A 19 1.01 -17.21 25.10
N ALA A 20 0.01 -17.72 25.83
CA ALA A 20 -1.36 -17.83 25.32
C ALA A 20 -2.01 -16.44 25.30
N VAL A 21 -2.19 -15.87 24.11
CA VAL A 21 -2.97 -14.64 23.93
C VAL A 21 -4.46 -15.03 23.91
N THR A 22 -5.15 -14.86 25.04
CA THR A 22 -6.62 -14.96 25.09
C THR A 22 -7.24 -13.79 24.34
N HIS A 23 -7.75 -14.05 23.14
CA HIS A 23 -8.57 -13.09 22.41
C HIS A 23 -9.99 -13.09 23.00
N SER A 24 -10.34 -12.07 23.77
CA SER A 24 -11.72 -11.87 24.23
C SER A 24 -12.55 -11.26 23.09
N SER A 25 -13.54 -12.01 22.59
CA SER A 25 -14.53 -11.44 21.66
C SER A 25 -15.31 -10.32 22.34
N PRO A 26 -15.51 -9.16 21.68
CA PRO A 26 -16.22 -8.05 22.29
C PRO A 26 -17.70 -8.39 22.50
N ALA A 27 -18.26 -7.98 23.64
CA ALA A 27 -19.65 -8.27 23.98
C ALA A 27 -20.61 -7.41 23.14
N LEU A 28 -21.65 -8.04 22.59
CA LEU A 28 -22.75 -7.36 21.91
C LEU A 28 -23.84 -6.95 22.91
N VAL A 29 -24.41 -5.78 22.73
CA VAL A 29 -25.46 -5.19 23.57
C VAL A 29 -26.56 -4.61 22.66
N ASP A 30 -27.72 -4.30 23.22
CA ASP A 30 -28.80 -3.59 22.52
C ASP A 30 -29.26 -4.34 21.26
N GLY A 31 -29.69 -5.60 21.44
CA GLY A 31 -30.20 -6.42 20.34
C GLY A 31 -29.16 -6.76 19.26
N ASN A 32 -27.88 -6.78 19.60
CA ASN A 32 -26.75 -7.02 18.71
C ASN A 32 -26.43 -5.86 17.75
N THR A 33 -27.00 -4.68 17.95
CA THR A 33 -26.74 -3.49 17.14
C THR A 33 -25.54 -2.68 17.66
N ARG A 34 -25.04 -2.97 18.87
CA ARG A 34 -23.92 -2.25 19.47
C ARG A 34 -22.88 -3.19 20.07
N VAL A 35 -21.61 -2.79 19.98
CA VAL A 35 -20.46 -3.48 20.56
C VAL A 35 -20.01 -2.70 21.80
N MET A 36 -19.80 -3.39 22.93
CA MET A 36 -19.30 -2.79 24.16
C MET A 36 -17.78 -2.61 24.11
N LEU A 37 -17.32 -1.36 24.05
CA LEU A 37 -15.89 -1.00 24.00
C LEU A 37 -15.28 -0.82 25.39
N GLY A 38 -16.12 -0.56 26.39
CA GLY A 38 -15.73 -0.40 27.78
C GLY A 38 -16.96 -0.39 28.66
N ARG A 39 -16.78 -0.21 29.98
CA ARG A 39 -17.88 -0.31 30.95
C ARG A 39 -19.02 0.69 30.71
N TYR A 40 -18.73 1.82 30.08
CA TYR A 40 -19.68 2.89 29.79
C TYR A 40 -19.62 3.36 28.34
N SER A 41 -18.97 2.60 27.45
CA SER A 41 -18.79 2.98 26.05
C SER A 41 -19.23 1.87 25.13
N THR A 42 -20.03 2.23 24.13
CA THR A 42 -20.49 1.33 23.08
C THR A 42 -20.28 2.00 21.72
N ALA A 43 -19.99 1.20 20.70
CA ALA A 43 -19.99 1.62 19.31
C ALA A 43 -21.08 0.86 18.56
N GLU A 44 -21.50 1.40 17.41
CA GLU A 44 -22.40 0.66 16.53
C GLU A 44 -21.71 -0.59 15.97
N ALA A 45 -22.44 -1.70 15.92
CA ALA A 45 -21.99 -2.95 15.33
C ALA A 45 -22.18 -2.95 13.81
N VAL A 46 -21.77 -1.85 13.16
CA VAL A 46 -21.83 -1.70 11.70
C VAL A 46 -20.48 -2.12 11.12
N PRO A 47 -20.45 -2.89 10.00
CA PRO A 47 -19.20 -3.18 9.32
C PRO A 47 -18.46 -1.90 8.94
N GLN A 48 -17.16 -1.86 9.22
CA GLN A 48 -16.32 -0.74 8.80
C GLN A 48 -16.37 -0.59 7.26
N GLN A 49 -16.44 0.65 6.76
CA GLN A 49 -16.55 0.93 5.32
C GLN A 49 -15.43 0.28 4.50
N SER A 50 -14.22 0.14 5.06
CA SER A 50 -13.10 -0.55 4.43
C SER A 50 -13.31 -2.06 4.21
N LEU A 51 -14.30 -2.67 4.86
CA LEU A 51 -14.67 -4.08 4.61
C LEU A 51 -15.48 -4.22 3.33
N SER A 52 -16.35 -3.25 3.03
CA SER A 52 -17.07 -3.17 1.75
C SER A 52 -16.20 -2.59 0.63
N GLU A 53 -15.35 -1.61 0.95
CA GLU A 53 -14.45 -0.92 0.01
C GLU A 53 -12.99 -1.08 0.46
N PRO A 54 -12.30 -2.18 0.08
CA PRO A 54 -10.95 -2.50 0.56
C PRO A 54 -9.90 -1.43 0.30
N LEU A 55 -10.09 -0.58 -0.72
CA LEU A 55 -9.16 0.49 -1.05
C LEU A 55 -9.26 1.68 -0.06
N GLU A 56 -10.33 1.79 0.72
CA GLU A 56 -10.42 2.80 1.78
C GLU A 56 -9.73 2.39 3.08
N LEU A 57 -9.17 1.18 3.13
CA LEU A 57 -8.39 0.72 4.27
C LEU A 57 -7.25 1.70 4.57
N VAL A 58 -7.18 2.19 5.80
CA VAL A 58 -6.06 3.02 6.27
C VAL A 58 -4.87 2.13 6.57
N ALA A 59 -3.73 2.44 5.95
CA ALA A 59 -2.49 1.71 6.10
C ALA A 59 -1.30 2.67 6.27
N GLN A 60 -0.25 2.16 6.92
CA GLN A 60 1.07 2.75 6.92
C GLN A 60 2.03 1.73 6.28
N ILE A 61 2.70 2.14 5.22
CA ILE A 61 3.51 1.26 4.38
C ILE A 61 4.94 1.78 4.35
N THR A 62 5.89 0.89 4.61
CA THR A 62 7.32 1.12 4.38
C THR A 62 7.78 0.13 3.33
N PHE A 63 8.18 0.61 2.16
CA PHE A 63 8.53 -0.25 1.04
C PHE A 63 9.95 -0.83 1.22
N PRO A 64 10.10 -2.17 1.29
CA PRO A 64 11.41 -2.79 1.42
C PRO A 64 12.22 -2.66 0.13
N ARG A 65 13.48 -2.18 0.26
CA ARG A 65 14.35 -1.89 -0.89
C ARG A 65 14.69 -3.10 -1.75
N GLU A 66 14.70 -4.28 -1.16
CA GLU A 66 15.06 -5.53 -1.84
C GLU A 66 13.95 -6.03 -2.78
N GLN A 67 12.70 -5.63 -2.53
CA GLN A 67 11.52 -6.13 -3.28
C GLN A 67 10.87 -5.02 -4.09
N VAL A 68 10.94 -3.78 -3.63
CA VAL A 68 10.24 -2.63 -4.22
C VAL A 68 11.25 -1.64 -4.77
N THR A 69 11.50 -1.72 -6.08
CA THR A 69 12.48 -0.89 -6.78
C THR A 69 11.82 0.17 -7.66
N THR A 70 10.69 -0.18 -8.27
CA THR A 70 9.95 0.68 -9.20
C THR A 70 8.64 1.19 -8.60
N ILE A 71 8.03 2.19 -9.24
CA ILE A 71 6.69 2.65 -8.91
C ILE A 71 5.66 1.53 -9.09
N GLY A 72 5.82 0.69 -10.12
CA GLY A 72 4.99 -0.50 -10.33
C GLY A 72 5.04 -1.47 -9.15
N ASP A 73 6.25 -1.81 -8.68
CA ASP A 73 6.42 -2.67 -7.51
C ASP A 73 5.75 -2.06 -6.26
N ALA A 74 5.84 -0.73 -6.10
CA ALA A 74 5.26 -0.03 -4.96
C ALA A 74 3.72 -0.08 -4.98
N ILE A 75 3.12 0.06 -6.16
CA ILE A 75 1.67 -0.06 -6.35
C ILE A 75 1.24 -1.51 -6.05
N GLU A 76 1.91 -2.51 -6.61
CA GLU A 76 1.61 -3.93 -6.36
C GLU A 76 1.74 -4.26 -4.87
N TYR A 77 2.79 -3.78 -4.22
CA TYR A 77 3.01 -3.96 -2.79
C TYR A 77 1.89 -3.31 -1.95
N THR A 78 1.45 -2.11 -2.34
CA THR A 78 0.34 -1.42 -1.69
C THR A 78 -0.97 -2.22 -1.80
N LEU A 79 -1.19 -2.90 -2.93
CA LEU A 79 -2.41 -3.65 -3.19
C LEU A 79 -2.44 -5.06 -2.59
N LEU A 80 -1.30 -5.60 -2.15
CA LEU A 80 -1.09 -7.02 -1.77
C LEU A 80 -2.12 -7.59 -0.77
N ARG A 81 -2.72 -6.76 0.09
CA ARG A 81 -3.71 -7.17 1.12
C ARG A 81 -5.13 -6.69 0.86
N THR A 82 -5.36 -5.99 -0.24
CA THR A 82 -6.67 -5.42 -0.60
C THR A 82 -7.51 -6.35 -1.46
N GLY A 83 -6.87 -7.32 -2.12
CA GLY A 83 -7.49 -8.18 -3.12
C GLY A 83 -7.68 -7.51 -4.49
N TYR A 84 -7.17 -6.29 -4.67
CA TYR A 84 -7.02 -5.65 -5.98
C TYR A 84 -5.66 -5.97 -6.58
N ALA A 85 -5.56 -5.89 -7.91
CA ALA A 85 -4.31 -6.07 -8.63
C ALA A 85 -4.20 -5.12 -9.82
N LEU A 86 -2.97 -4.90 -10.31
CA LEU A 86 -2.76 -4.31 -11.63
C LEU A 86 -3.19 -5.31 -12.72
N PRO A 87 -3.79 -4.84 -13.83
CA PRO A 87 -3.92 -5.64 -15.04
C PRO A 87 -2.56 -6.11 -15.55
N ASP A 88 -2.57 -7.16 -16.37
CA ASP A 88 -1.37 -7.59 -17.10
C ASP A 88 -0.78 -6.40 -17.87
N ARG A 89 0.56 -6.27 -17.85
CA ARG A 89 1.26 -5.14 -18.51
C ARG A 89 0.83 -4.96 -19.98
N LYS A 90 0.53 -6.04 -20.70
CA LYS A 90 0.06 -6.01 -22.10
C LYS A 90 -1.29 -5.32 -22.28
N GLY A 91 -2.13 -5.30 -21.24
CA GLY A 91 -3.44 -4.64 -21.24
C GLY A 91 -3.40 -3.17 -20.83
N LEU A 92 -2.23 -2.65 -20.45
CA LEU A 92 -2.06 -1.25 -20.05
C LEU A 92 -1.66 -0.36 -21.25
N PRO A 93 -2.04 0.93 -21.24
CA PRO A 93 -1.52 1.91 -22.20
C PRO A 93 0.02 1.95 -22.17
N ALA A 94 0.66 2.23 -23.32
CA ALA A 94 2.13 2.25 -23.43
C ALA A 94 2.78 3.23 -22.44
N ASP A 95 2.20 4.42 -22.27
CA ASP A 95 2.69 5.42 -21.31
C ASP A 95 2.62 4.89 -19.88
N ALA A 96 1.56 4.17 -19.52
CA ALA A 96 1.40 3.59 -18.18
C ALA A 96 2.43 2.47 -17.95
N GLN A 97 2.68 1.63 -18.95
CA GLN A 97 3.72 0.60 -18.88
C GLN A 97 5.10 1.23 -18.61
N GLN A 98 5.43 2.32 -19.32
CA GLN A 98 6.69 3.05 -19.11
C GLN A 98 6.74 3.74 -17.74
N PHE A 99 5.62 4.31 -17.28
CA PHE A 99 5.57 4.94 -15.97
C PHE A 99 5.84 3.96 -14.83
N LEU A 100 5.28 2.75 -14.90
CA LEU A 100 5.44 1.73 -13.88
C LEU A 100 6.88 1.22 -13.75
N THR A 101 7.74 1.38 -14.77
CA THR A 101 9.15 0.98 -14.69
C THR A 101 10.06 2.06 -14.08
N LEU A 102 9.55 3.26 -13.82
CA LEU A 102 10.33 4.32 -13.19
C LEU A 102 10.73 3.92 -11.77
N PRO A 103 11.93 4.33 -11.30
CA PRO A 103 12.38 4.03 -9.95
C PRO A 103 11.49 4.71 -8.91
N LEU A 104 11.22 4.02 -7.79
CA LEU A 104 10.48 4.61 -6.68
C LEU A 104 11.33 5.72 -6.01
N PRO A 105 10.86 6.98 -5.95
CA PRO A 105 11.58 8.05 -5.27
C PRO A 105 11.75 7.78 -3.77
N GLU A 106 12.90 8.18 -3.21
CA GLU A 106 13.19 7.99 -1.78
C GLU A 106 12.22 8.72 -0.86
N ALA A 107 11.70 9.89 -1.28
CA ALA A 107 10.69 10.63 -0.54
C ALA A 107 9.36 9.86 -0.38
N GLN A 108 9.10 8.86 -1.23
CA GLN A 108 7.88 8.04 -1.22
C GLN A 108 8.11 6.66 -0.58
N ARG A 109 9.28 6.42 0.04
CA ARG A 109 9.64 5.10 0.59
C ARG A 109 8.78 4.70 1.79
N THR A 110 8.29 5.67 2.55
CA THR A 110 7.38 5.48 3.68
C THR A 110 6.17 6.36 3.50
N LEU A 111 4.98 5.78 3.53
CA LEU A 111 3.71 6.48 3.33
C LEU A 111 2.74 6.10 4.44
N GLY A 112 1.98 7.08 4.91
CA GLY A 112 0.88 6.88 5.84
C GLY A 112 1.07 7.51 7.23
N PRO A 113 0.06 7.36 8.10
CA PRO A 113 -1.17 6.59 7.89
C PRO A 113 -2.16 7.28 6.94
N PHE A 114 -2.47 6.65 5.80
CA PHE A 114 -3.40 7.16 4.78
C PHE A 114 -4.28 6.02 4.25
N SER A 115 -5.40 6.34 3.59
CA SER A 115 -6.16 5.31 2.86
C SER A 115 -5.33 4.71 1.72
N VAL A 116 -5.58 3.46 1.33
CA VAL A 116 -4.89 2.86 0.17
C VAL A 116 -5.12 3.70 -1.09
N GLN A 117 -6.32 4.25 -1.30
CA GLN A 117 -6.58 5.19 -2.40
C GLN A 117 -5.65 6.41 -2.39
N ASP A 118 -5.43 7.02 -1.22
CA ASP A 118 -4.54 8.17 -1.08
C ASP A 118 -3.08 7.79 -1.31
N ILE A 119 -2.66 6.62 -0.84
CA ILE A 119 -1.32 6.08 -1.11
C ILE A 119 -1.11 5.93 -2.62
N LEU A 120 -2.09 5.35 -3.34
CA LEU A 120 -2.04 5.22 -4.79
C LEU A 120 -1.97 6.59 -5.48
N ASN A 121 -2.76 7.58 -5.02
CA ASN A 121 -2.71 8.95 -5.51
C ASN A 121 -1.32 9.59 -5.34
N VAL A 122 -0.67 9.37 -4.20
CA VAL A 122 0.69 9.89 -3.93
C VAL A 122 1.73 9.23 -4.83
N LEU A 123 1.65 7.90 -5.02
CA LEU A 123 2.59 7.15 -5.86
C LEU A 123 2.50 7.57 -7.32
N VAL A 124 1.29 7.79 -7.85
CA VAL A 124 1.13 8.16 -9.27
C VAL A 124 1.32 9.65 -9.52
N GLY A 125 1.00 10.48 -8.54
CA GLY A 125 1.11 11.93 -8.64
C GLY A 125 0.07 12.57 -9.58
N LYS A 126 0.12 13.89 -9.69
CA LYS A 126 -0.95 14.71 -10.31
C LYS A 126 -1.09 14.54 -11.83
N ALA A 127 -0.09 13.99 -12.50
CA ALA A 127 -0.13 13.78 -13.95
C ALA A 127 -1.03 12.61 -14.36
N TRP A 128 -1.33 11.72 -13.42
CA TRP A 128 -2.05 10.47 -13.63
C TRP A 128 -3.36 10.47 -12.86
N ARG A 129 -4.38 9.85 -13.44
CA ARG A 129 -5.63 9.50 -12.78
C ARG A 129 -5.71 7.99 -12.69
N TRP A 130 -5.97 7.48 -11.51
CA TRP A 130 -6.24 6.06 -11.32
C TRP A 130 -7.72 5.77 -11.49
N GLN A 131 -8.01 4.54 -11.90
CA GLN A 131 -9.35 4.01 -12.11
C GLN A 131 -9.41 2.62 -11.49
N THR A 132 -10.61 2.20 -11.12
CA THR A 132 -10.86 0.91 -10.50
C THR A 132 -12.01 0.20 -11.20
N ASP A 133 -11.89 -1.11 -11.32
CA ASP A 133 -12.98 -2.01 -11.63
C ASP A 133 -13.22 -2.90 -10.40
N PRO A 134 -14.28 -2.65 -9.62
CA PRO A 134 -14.59 -3.46 -8.44
C PRO A 134 -15.06 -4.88 -8.80
N VAL A 135 -15.53 -5.13 -10.03
CA VAL A 135 -16.02 -6.44 -10.47
C VAL A 135 -14.84 -7.39 -10.70
N THR A 136 -13.84 -6.95 -11.46
CA THR A 136 -12.63 -7.75 -11.71
C THR A 136 -11.52 -7.49 -10.68
N ARG A 137 -11.75 -6.57 -9.73
CA ARG A 137 -10.80 -6.09 -8.72
C ARG A 137 -9.47 -5.64 -9.33
N ARG A 138 -9.56 -4.76 -10.33
CA ARG A 138 -8.39 -4.21 -11.03
C ARG A 138 -8.24 -2.72 -10.81
N VAL A 139 -7.00 -2.26 -10.73
CA VAL A 139 -6.65 -0.83 -10.68
C VAL A 139 -5.72 -0.51 -11.85
N TRP A 140 -6.01 0.56 -12.58
CA TRP A 140 -5.13 1.03 -13.66
C TRP A 140 -5.05 2.56 -13.69
N PHE A 141 -4.12 3.08 -14.48
CA PHE A 141 -3.80 4.50 -14.53
C PHE A 141 -3.86 5.04 -15.95
N THR A 142 -4.35 6.26 -16.08
CA THR A 142 -4.43 7.00 -17.34
C THR A 142 -3.84 8.40 -17.15
N LEU A 143 -3.19 8.94 -18.18
CA LEU A 143 -2.70 10.31 -18.15
C LEU A 143 -3.88 11.28 -18.14
N VAL A 144 -3.84 12.28 -17.26
CA VAL A 144 -4.90 13.30 -17.15
C VAL A 144 -4.90 14.21 -18.38
N ASN A 145 -3.71 14.60 -18.84
CA ASN A 145 -3.49 15.36 -20.05
C ASN A 145 -2.31 14.72 -20.80
N GLY A 146 -2.49 14.39 -22.08
CA GLY A 146 -1.38 13.96 -22.92
C GLY A 146 -0.28 15.03 -22.95
N PRO A 147 0.99 14.67 -23.18
CA PRO A 147 2.11 15.61 -23.17
C PRO A 147 1.85 16.73 -24.17
N THR A 148 1.48 17.91 -23.66
CA THR A 148 1.43 19.12 -24.50
C THR A 148 2.88 19.46 -24.85
N PRO A 149 3.26 19.59 -26.13
CA PRO A 149 4.62 19.97 -26.49
C PRO A 149 4.98 21.26 -25.78
N ARG A 150 6.00 21.24 -24.90
CA ARG A 150 6.53 22.48 -24.33
C ARG A 150 7.12 23.27 -25.50
N GLN A 151 6.44 24.33 -25.91
CA GLN A 151 7.04 25.32 -26.79
C GLN A 151 8.09 26.07 -25.98
N LEU A 152 9.36 25.75 -26.23
CA LEU A 152 10.48 26.53 -25.71
C LEU A 152 10.42 27.89 -26.41
N GLN A 153 9.89 28.91 -25.72
CA GLN A 153 10.02 30.27 -26.21
C GLN A 153 11.49 30.67 -26.09
N PRO A 154 12.12 31.17 -27.16
CA PRO A 154 13.46 31.71 -27.07
C PRO A 154 13.49 32.80 -25.99
N ILE A 155 14.48 32.77 -25.11
CA ILE A 155 14.80 33.93 -24.27
C ILE A 155 15.31 35.01 -25.23
N VAL A 156 14.40 35.87 -25.71
CA VAL A 156 14.76 37.04 -26.48
C VAL A 156 15.25 38.07 -25.46
N SER A 157 16.55 38.38 -25.48
CA SER A 157 17.09 39.50 -24.73
C SER A 157 16.32 40.77 -25.09
N PRO A 158 15.86 41.58 -24.11
CA PRO A 158 15.15 42.82 -24.41
C PRO A 158 16.05 43.72 -25.27
N ALA A 159 15.47 44.28 -26.34
CA ALA A 159 16.18 45.17 -27.25
C ALA A 159 16.76 46.37 -26.47
N PRO A 160 17.98 46.82 -26.80
CA PRO A 160 18.56 47.96 -26.10
C PRO A 160 17.67 49.18 -26.29
N VAL A 161 17.19 49.74 -25.18
CA VAL A 161 16.43 50.99 -25.17
C VAL A 161 17.37 52.09 -25.67
N ALA A 162 17.08 52.65 -26.85
CA ALA A 162 17.79 53.81 -27.35
C ALA A 162 17.54 54.99 -26.39
N LYS A 163 18.63 55.53 -25.83
CA LYS A 163 18.59 56.68 -24.93
C LYS A 163 18.38 57.96 -25.77
N PRO A 164 17.53 58.91 -25.31
CA PRO A 164 17.24 60.15 -26.04
C PRO A 164 18.46 61.06 -26.17
#